data_AF-A0A1L6ZFQ2-F1
#
_entry.id   AF-A0A1L6ZFQ2-F1
#
_cell.length_a   1.000
_cell.length_b   1.000
_cell.length_c   1.000
_cell.angle_alpha   90.00
_cell.angle_beta   90.00
_cell.angle_gamma   90.00
#
_symmetry.space_group_name_H-M   'P 1'
#
loop_
_entity.id
_entity.type
_entity.pdbx_description
1 polymer ?
#
loop_
_entity_poly.entity_id
_entity_poly.type
_entity_poly.pdbx_seq_one_letter_code
_entity_poly.pdbx_strand_id
1 'polypeptide(L)'
;MFTVDHSKGEAFEPIKPGEYEATVINFEEKTAASSGNKRLVVDYEIRSDVEQPCQGQKILYDNFTVTDNAMWRFHQASKAAGFPNGMKFKDHIEWANAFLNKPVRLVVGEREHNGKKYPEVKAFKPSEAPAPEAAPVNISDDDVPF
;
A
#
# COMPACT_ATOMS: atom_id res chain seq x y z
N MET A 1 10.77 -13.75 -29.69
CA MET A 1 11.00 -12.46 -30.39
C MET A 1 9.99 -11.47 -29.83
N PHE A 2 10.44 -10.34 -29.28
CA PHE A 2 9.57 -9.31 -28.68
C PHE A 2 9.36 -8.19 -29.71
N THR A 3 8.13 -7.73 -29.88
CA THR A 3 7.77 -6.62 -30.77
C THR A 3 7.30 -5.45 -29.92
N VAL A 4 7.96 -4.30 -30.07
CA VAL A 4 7.55 -3.06 -29.40
C VAL A 4 6.27 -2.55 -30.05
N ASP A 5 5.20 -2.46 -29.27
CA ASP A 5 3.92 -1.88 -29.67
C ASP A 5 3.65 -0.64 -28.81
N HIS A 6 3.83 0.54 -29.41
CA HIS A 6 3.65 1.82 -28.71
C HIS A 6 2.20 2.10 -28.33
N SER A 7 1.22 1.47 -28.98
CA SER A 7 -0.20 1.59 -28.58
C SER A 7 -0.50 0.88 -27.25
N LYS A 8 0.37 -0.04 -26.84
CA LYS A 8 0.31 -0.71 -25.52
C LYS A 8 1.13 0.01 -24.45
N GLY A 9 1.78 1.12 -24.80
CA GLY A 9 2.58 1.93 -23.90
C GLY A 9 1.93 3.29 -23.58
N GLU A 10 0.60 3.37 -23.61
CA GLU A 10 -0.10 4.60 -23.24
C GLU A 10 0.34 5.06 -21.84
N ALA A 11 0.61 6.36 -21.71
CA ALA A 11 0.97 6.95 -20.44
C ALA A 11 -0.25 6.87 -19.50
N PHE A 12 -0.07 6.28 -18.33
CA PHE A 12 -1.07 6.32 -17.27
C PHE A 12 -1.41 7.77 -16.93
N GLU A 13 -2.71 8.08 -16.78
CA GLU A 13 -3.13 9.35 -16.22
C GLU A 13 -2.52 9.53 -14.82
N PRO A 14 -2.01 10.72 -14.45
CA PRO A 14 -1.56 10.97 -13.10
C PRO A 14 -2.66 10.69 -12.07
N ILE A 15 -2.29 10.06 -10.95
CA ILE A 15 -3.20 9.85 -9.82
C ILE A 15 -3.57 11.21 -9.23
N LYS A 16 -4.84 11.61 -9.41
CA LYS A 16 -5.40 12.87 -8.91
C LYS A 16 -5.74 12.75 -7.42
N PRO A 17 -5.88 13.86 -6.68
CA PRO A 17 -6.44 13.82 -5.33
C PRO A 17 -7.82 13.15 -5.30
N GLY A 18 -8.05 12.27 -4.33
CA GLY A 18 -9.28 11.48 -4.26
C GLY A 18 -9.20 10.33 -3.26
N GLU A 19 -10.19 9.46 -3.28
CA GLU A 19 -10.22 8.24 -2.48
C GLU A 19 -10.12 7.01 -3.39
N TYR A 20 -9.26 6.07 -3.01
CA TYR A 20 -8.94 4.90 -3.82
C TYR A 20 -8.96 3.64 -2.97
N GLU A 21 -9.65 2.60 -3.45
CA GLU A 21 -9.52 1.25 -2.93
C GLU A 21 -8.17 0.69 -3.37
N ALA A 22 -7.34 0.29 -2.41
CA ALA A 22 -5.97 -0.13 -2.67
C ALA A 22 -5.59 -1.34 -1.82
N THR A 23 -4.58 -2.06 -2.27
CA THR A 23 -3.97 -3.18 -1.55
C THR A 23 -2.54 -2.82 -1.18
N VAL A 24 -2.13 -3.13 0.05
CA VAL A 24 -0.73 -3.02 0.47
C VAL A 24 0.08 -4.10 -0.25
N ILE A 25 1.02 -3.71 -1.11
CA ILE A 25 1.75 -4.67 -1.97
C ILE A 25 3.20 -4.89 -1.56
N ASN A 26 3.80 -3.96 -0.82
CA ASN A 26 5.21 -4.03 -0.44
C ASN A 26 5.49 -3.15 0.78
N PHE A 27 6.54 -3.49 1.52
CA PHE A 27 7.15 -2.57 2.48
C PHE A 27 8.67 -2.76 2.54
N GLU A 28 9.38 -1.71 2.94
CA GLU A 28 10.82 -1.73 3.16
C GLU A 28 11.19 -0.98 4.45
N GLU A 29 12.04 -1.53 5.30
CA GLU A 29 12.62 -0.78 6.42
C GLU A 29 13.77 0.11 5.92
N LYS A 30 13.72 1.40 6.25
CA LYS A 30 14.80 2.35 5.97
C LYS A 30 15.17 3.15 7.21
N THR A 31 16.37 3.68 7.19
CA THR A 31 16.78 4.77 8.10
C THR A 31 16.72 6.09 7.34
N ALA A 32 16.05 7.08 7.92
CA ALA A 32 16.00 8.43 7.36
C ALA A 32 17.38 9.09 7.45
N ALA A 33 17.94 9.50 6.30
CA ALA A 33 19.28 10.08 6.26
C ALA A 33 19.42 11.40 7.04
N SER A 34 18.34 12.17 7.17
CA SER A 34 18.34 13.48 7.85
C SER A 34 18.20 13.39 9.37
N SER A 35 17.40 12.46 9.88
CA SER A 35 17.11 12.34 11.32
C SER A 35 17.70 11.11 11.99
N GLY A 36 18.15 10.12 11.22
CA GLY A 36 18.57 8.82 11.75
C GLY A 36 17.40 7.92 12.21
N ASN A 37 16.15 8.37 12.09
CA ASN A 37 14.99 7.59 12.53
C ASN A 37 14.74 6.42 11.59
N LYS A 38 14.36 5.27 12.17
CA LYS A 38 13.79 4.16 11.42
C LYS A 38 12.45 4.56 10.81
N ARG A 39 12.15 4.03 9.63
CA ARG A 39 10.87 4.17 8.95
C ARG A 39 10.53 2.91 8.19
N LEU A 40 9.25 2.62 8.07
CA LEU A 40 8.75 1.71 7.05
C LEU A 40 8.32 2.53 5.84
N VAL A 41 8.69 2.08 4.66
CA VAL A 41 8.27 2.65 3.39
C VAL A 41 7.30 1.66 2.78
N VAL A 42 6.03 2.04 2.69
CA VAL A 42 4.94 1.17 2.24
C VAL A 42 4.49 1.59 0.84
N ASP A 43 4.24 0.60 -0.01
CA ASP A 43 3.70 0.80 -1.35
C ASP A 43 2.32 0.15 -1.47
N TYR A 44 1.47 0.77 -2.28
CA TYR A 44 0.11 0.34 -2.53
C TYR A 44 -0.15 0.22 -4.03
N GLU A 45 -1.05 -0.67 -4.39
CA GLU A 45 -1.64 -0.76 -5.72
C GLU A 45 -3.12 -0.41 -5.66
N ILE A 46 -3.57 0.50 -6.52
CA ILE A 46 -4.99 0.81 -6.69
C ILE A 46 -5.65 -0.42 -7.29
N ARG A 47 -6.61 -0.99 -6.56
CA ARG A 47 -7.27 -2.26 -6.87
C ARG A 47 -7.91 -2.22 -8.25
N SER A 48 -7.52 -3.17 -9.10
CA SER A 48 -8.08 -3.36 -10.45
C SER A 48 -9.39 -4.14 -10.46
N ASP A 49 -9.74 -4.79 -9.35
CA ASP A 49 -11.00 -5.52 -9.17
C ASP A 49 -12.17 -4.59 -8.75
N VAL A 50 -11.90 -3.32 -8.45
CA VAL A 50 -12.90 -2.31 -8.08
C VAL A 50 -13.04 -1.31 -9.23
N GLU A 51 -14.28 -1.00 -9.63
CA GLU A 51 -14.53 0.03 -10.65
C GLU A 51 -14.25 1.44 -10.10
N GLN A 52 -13.05 1.93 -10.39
CA GLN A 52 -12.54 3.24 -9.96
C GLN A 52 -11.50 3.80 -10.95
N PRO A 53 -11.12 5.08 -10.91
CA PRO A 53 -10.02 5.60 -11.73
C PRO A 53 -8.65 5.05 -11.28
N CYS A 54 -7.67 5.06 -12.20
CA CYS A 54 -6.26 4.72 -11.92
C CYS A 54 -6.00 3.27 -11.46
N GLN A 55 -6.88 2.33 -11.79
CA GLN A 55 -6.71 0.90 -11.52
C GLN A 55 -5.34 0.36 -11.98
N GLY A 56 -4.71 -0.47 -11.14
CA GLY A 56 -3.39 -1.05 -11.38
C GLY A 56 -2.21 -0.08 -11.23
N GLN A 57 -2.47 1.22 -11.02
CA GLN A 57 -1.39 2.16 -10.72
C GLN A 57 -0.93 2.03 -9.27
N LYS A 58 0.33 2.40 -9.02
CA LYS A 58 0.98 2.27 -7.71
C LYS A 58 1.14 3.63 -7.03
N ILE A 59 0.83 3.66 -5.75
CA ILE A 59 1.15 4.78 -4.86
C ILE A 59 2.34 4.33 -4.03
N LEU A 60 3.49 4.95 -4.30
CA LEU A 60 4.77 4.50 -3.78
C LEU A 60 5.28 5.42 -2.68
N TYR A 61 6.15 4.85 -1.84
CA TYR A 61 6.98 5.57 -0.89
C TYR A 61 6.22 6.28 0.24
N ASP A 62 5.14 5.68 0.74
CA ASP A 62 4.48 6.19 1.94
C ASP A 62 5.31 5.89 3.19
N ASN A 63 5.64 6.93 3.95
CA ASN A 63 6.61 6.83 5.03
C ASN A 63 5.92 6.75 6.40
N PHE A 64 6.20 5.66 7.11
CA PHE A 64 5.81 5.45 8.50
C PHE A 64 7.04 5.59 9.39
N THR A 65 7.23 6.78 9.95
CA THR A 65 8.35 7.06 10.87
C THR A 65 8.13 6.39 12.21
N VAL A 66 9.12 5.63 12.67
CA VAL A 66 9.08 4.89 13.94
C VAL A 66 9.47 5.82 15.09
N THR A 67 8.52 6.69 15.49
CA THR A 67 8.62 7.58 16.66
C THR A 67 7.26 7.75 17.32
N ASP A 68 7.25 8.04 18.62
CA ASP A 68 6.00 8.21 19.39
C ASP A 68 5.08 9.28 18.78
N ASN A 69 5.64 10.40 18.32
CA ASN A 69 4.89 11.49 17.68
C ASN A 69 4.24 11.09 16.34
N ALA A 70 4.72 10.03 15.69
CA ALA A 70 4.21 9.54 14.41
C ALA A 70 3.34 8.27 14.55
N MET A 71 3.19 7.72 15.75
CA MET A 71 2.44 6.47 15.98
C MET A 71 0.96 6.55 15.59
N TRP A 72 0.37 7.75 15.58
CA TRP A 72 -1.01 7.95 15.11
C TRP A 72 -1.25 7.39 13.70
N ARG A 73 -0.23 7.42 12.82
CA ARG A 73 -0.35 6.91 11.45
C ARG A 73 -0.45 5.39 11.42
N PHE A 74 0.34 4.70 12.26
CA PHE A 74 0.25 3.25 12.44
C PHE A 74 -1.14 2.85 12.96
N HIS A 75 -1.68 3.58 13.93
CA HIS A 75 -3.02 3.32 14.46
C HIS A 75 -4.12 3.54 13.41
N GLN A 76 -4.01 4.60 12.60
CA GLN A 76 -4.98 4.88 11.54
C GLN A 76 -4.95 3.78 10.46
N ALA A 77 -3.77 3.37 10.00
CA ALA A 77 -3.59 2.28 9.05
C ALA A 77 -4.08 0.94 9.62
N SER A 78 -3.78 0.64 10.89
CA SER A 78 -4.25 -0.57 11.58
C SER A 78 -5.77 -0.64 11.65
N LYS A 79 -6.42 0.50 11.96
CA LYS A 79 -7.88 0.60 11.97
C LYS A 79 -8.47 0.37 10.58
N ALA A 80 -7.86 0.93 9.54
CA ALA A 80 -8.29 0.75 8.17
C ALA A 80 -8.13 -0.70 7.67
N ALA A 81 -7.06 -1.38 8.07
CA ALA A 81 -6.82 -2.79 7.79
C ALA A 81 -7.64 -3.77 8.65
N GLY A 82 -8.49 -3.26 9.55
CA GLY A 82 -9.35 -4.08 10.39
C GLY A 82 -8.63 -4.82 11.52
N PHE A 83 -7.46 -4.34 11.97
CA PHE A 83 -6.80 -4.93 13.12
C PHE A 83 -7.64 -4.71 14.39
N PRO A 84 -7.83 -5.76 15.23
CA PRO A 84 -8.55 -5.61 16.48
C PRO A 84 -7.90 -4.57 17.39
N ASN A 85 -8.72 -3.79 18.09
CA ASN A 85 -8.21 -2.87 19.09
C ASN A 85 -7.46 -3.64 20.19
N GLY A 86 -6.28 -3.15 20.57
CA GLY A 86 -5.42 -3.81 21.56
C GLY A 86 -4.55 -4.95 21.03
N MET A 87 -4.59 -5.26 19.72
CA MET A 87 -3.65 -6.18 19.09
C MET A 87 -2.21 -5.69 19.31
N LYS A 88 -1.32 -6.60 19.71
CA LYS A 88 0.09 -6.29 19.99
C LYS A 88 0.97 -6.90 18.92
N PHE A 89 1.99 -6.15 18.53
CA PHE A 89 3.09 -6.61 17.68
C PHE A 89 4.38 -6.46 18.47
N LYS A 90 5.30 -7.41 18.30
CA LYS A 90 6.65 -7.40 18.86
C LYS A 90 7.44 -6.20 18.37
N ASP A 91 7.32 -5.88 17.10
CA ASP A 91 7.99 -4.75 16.45
C ASP A 91 7.21 -4.26 15.22
N HIS A 92 7.75 -3.23 14.57
CA HIS A 92 7.15 -2.60 13.40
C HIS A 92 7.24 -3.48 12.15
N ILE A 93 8.15 -4.45 12.11
CA ILE A 93 8.29 -5.39 10.99
C ILE A 93 7.19 -6.45 11.07
N GLU A 94 6.89 -6.97 12.25
CA GLU A 94 5.75 -7.87 12.45
C GLU A 94 4.43 -7.17 12.08
N TRP A 95 4.27 -5.90 12.50
CA TRP A 95 3.14 -5.08 12.07
C TRP A 95 3.05 -4.95 10.55
N ALA A 96 4.16 -4.65 9.88
CA ALA A 96 4.21 -4.47 8.42
C ALA A 96 3.85 -5.76 7.66
N ASN A 97 4.35 -6.90 8.14
CA ASN A 97 3.99 -8.21 7.58
C ASN A 97 2.49 -8.50 7.72
N ALA A 98 1.88 -8.16 8.86
CA ALA A 98 0.43 -8.32 9.05
C ALA A 98 -0.39 -7.33 8.20
N PHE A 99 0.18 -6.16 7.88
CA PHE A 99 -0.45 -5.11 7.09
C PHE A 99 -0.37 -5.40 5.58
N LEU A 100 0.62 -6.17 5.15
CA LEU A 100 0.77 -6.62 3.76
C LEU A 100 -0.49 -7.36 3.29
N ASN A 101 -0.85 -7.16 2.02
CA ASN A 101 -2.05 -7.70 1.36
C ASN A 101 -3.39 -7.25 1.97
N LYS A 102 -3.39 -6.32 2.94
CA LYS A 102 -4.65 -5.79 3.48
C LYS A 102 -5.28 -4.81 2.48
N PRO A 103 -6.59 -4.94 2.21
CA PRO A 103 -7.31 -3.92 1.48
C PRO A 103 -7.54 -2.72 2.39
N VAL A 104 -7.27 -1.52 1.87
CA VAL A 104 -7.48 -0.24 2.55
C VAL A 104 -8.02 0.78 1.56
N ARG A 105 -8.79 1.75 2.05
CA ARG A 105 -9.17 2.91 1.22
C ARG A 105 -8.27 4.09 1.57
N LEU A 106 -7.48 4.53 0.59
CA LEU A 106 -6.52 5.61 0.74
C LEU A 106 -7.17 6.94 0.38
N VAL A 107 -7.01 7.95 1.23
CA VAL A 107 -7.27 9.34 0.89
C VAL A 107 -5.97 9.91 0.34
N VAL A 108 -5.94 10.18 -0.96
CA VAL A 108 -4.76 10.64 -1.70
C VAL A 108 -4.87 12.14 -1.94
N GLY A 109 -3.79 12.86 -1.65
CA GLY A 109 -3.60 14.25 -2.03
C GLY A 109 -2.39 14.41 -2.94
N GLU A 110 -1.99 15.66 -3.13
CA GLU A 110 -0.77 16.02 -3.86
C GLU A 110 0.30 16.54 -2.90
N ARG A 111 1.55 16.14 -3.12
CA ARG A 111 2.73 16.81 -2.59
C ARG A 111 3.54 17.38 -3.73
N GLU A 112 4.07 18.58 -3.54
CA GLU A 112 5.03 19.18 -4.48
C GLU A 112 6.45 18.93 -3.97
N HIS A 113 7.32 18.49 -4.87
CA HIS A 113 8.75 18.35 -4.60
C HIS A 113 9.53 18.69 -5.86
N ASN A 114 10.45 19.66 -5.77
CA ASN A 114 11.23 20.18 -6.89
C ASN A 114 10.37 20.56 -8.11
N GLY A 115 9.23 21.24 -7.87
CA GLY A 115 8.29 21.67 -8.91
C GLY A 115 7.49 20.54 -9.59
N LYS A 116 7.64 19.29 -9.11
CA LYS A 116 6.86 18.13 -9.57
C LYS A 116 5.83 17.74 -8.53
N LYS A 117 4.64 17.40 -8.99
CA LYS A 117 3.54 16.90 -8.16
C LYS A 117 3.59 15.39 -8.08
N TYR A 118 3.40 14.85 -6.89
CA TYR A 118 3.35 13.43 -6.62
C TYR A 118 2.12 13.09 -5.79
N PRO A 119 1.50 11.92 -5.99
CA PRO A 119 0.47 11.44 -5.09
C PRO A 119 1.06 11.21 -3.69
N GLU A 120 0.27 11.54 -2.68
CA GLU A 120 0.63 11.35 -1.27
C GLU A 120 -0.57 10.80 -0.50
N VAL A 121 -0.36 9.74 0.28
CA VAL A 121 -1.39 9.21 1.17
C VAL A 121 -1.55 10.15 2.36
N LYS A 122 -2.70 10.81 2.45
CA LYS A 122 -3.05 11.73 3.53
C LYS A 122 -3.72 11.02 4.70
N ALA A 123 -4.58 10.04 4.42
CA ALA A 123 -5.28 9.29 5.45
C ALA A 123 -5.68 7.87 4.98
N PHE A 124 -5.98 7.01 5.95
CA PHE A 124 -6.53 5.68 5.73
C PHE A 124 -7.97 5.59 6.23
N LYS A 125 -8.82 4.92 5.44
CA LYS A 125 -10.17 4.53 5.80
C LYS A 125 -10.33 3.01 5.63
N PRO A 126 -11.25 2.38 6.37
CA PRO A 126 -11.66 1.01 6.05
C PRO A 126 -12.09 0.91 4.58
N SER A 127 -11.69 -0.19 3.94
CA SER A 127 -12.16 -0.56 2.62
C SER A 127 -13.67 -0.78 2.66
N GLU A 128 -14.39 -0.28 1.66
CA GLU A 128 -15.83 -0.51 1.48
C GLU A 128 -16.10 -1.63 0.46
N ALA A 129 -15.11 -1.93 -0.38
CA ALA A 129 -15.17 -3.06 -1.29
C ALA A 129 -14.92 -4.39 -0.55
N PRO A 130 -15.54 -5.50 -0.98
CA PRO A 130 -15.23 -6.82 -0.44
C PRO A 130 -13.73 -7.11 -0.58
N ALA A 131 -13.18 -7.97 0.27
CA ALA A 131 -11.79 -8.40 0.10
C ALA A 131 -11.64 -9.03 -1.31
N PRO A 132 -10.52 -8.78 -2.02
CA PRO A 132 -10.27 -9.43 -3.29
C PRO A 132 -10.45 -10.95 -3.14
N GLU A 133 -11.15 -11.58 -4.08
CA GLU A 133 -11.25 -13.03 -4.09
C GLU A 133 -9.82 -13.59 -4.21
N ALA A 134 -9.34 -14.22 -3.13
CA ALA A 134 -8.12 -14.99 -3.21
C ALA A 134 -8.40 -16.11 -4.20
N ALA A 135 -7.76 -16.08 -5.38
CA ALA A 135 -7.79 -17.21 -6.28
C ALA A 135 -7.44 -18.46 -5.45
N PRO A 136 -8.25 -19.53 -5.50
CA PRO A 136 -7.96 -20.72 -4.72
C PRO A 136 -6.57 -21.21 -5.11
N VAL A 137 -5.64 -21.19 -4.16
CA VAL A 137 -4.35 -21.87 -4.32
C VAL A 137 -4.70 -23.36 -4.30
N ASN A 138 -4.86 -23.96 -5.49
CA ASN A 138 -4.91 -25.41 -5.63
C ASN A 138 -3.51 -25.94 -5.31
N ILE A 139 -3.24 -26.17 -4.03
CA ILE A 139 -2.12 -27.01 -3.61
C ILE A 139 -2.55 -28.44 -3.93
N SER A 140 -2.08 -28.99 -5.05
CA SER A 140 -2.19 -30.42 -5.30
C SER A 140 -1.28 -31.16 -4.33
N ASP A 141 -1.76 -32.26 -3.73
CA ASP A 141 -1.01 -33.11 -2.79
C ASP A 141 0.33 -33.64 -3.37
N ASP A 142 0.54 -33.54 -4.68
CA ASP A 142 1.78 -33.94 -5.36
C ASP A 142 2.97 -32.97 -5.18
N ASP A 143 2.77 -31.76 -4.64
CA ASP A 143 3.82 -30.72 -4.49
C ASP A 143 4.44 -30.64 -3.08
N VAL A 144 4.14 -31.59 -2.19
CA VAL A 144 4.74 -31.66 -0.85
C VAL A 144 5.83 -32.73 -0.81
N PRO A 145 7.13 -32.36 -0.82
CA PRO A 145 8.20 -33.34 -0.62
C PRO A 145 8.18 -33.82 0.85
N PHE A 146 7.98 -35.14 1.03
CA PHE A 146 8.12 -35.83 2.32
C PHE A 146 9.58 -35.92 2.77
#